data_AF-A0A564Q0E5-F1
#
_entry.id   AF-A0A564Q0E5-F1
#
_cell.length_a   1.000
_cell.length_b   1.000
_cell.length_c   1.000
_cell.angle_alpha   90.00
_cell.angle_beta   90.00
_cell.angle_gamma   90.00
#
_symmetry.space_group_name_H-M   'P 1'
#
loop_
_entity.id
_entity.type
_entity.pdbx_description
1 polymer ?
#
loop_
_entity_poly.entity_id
_entity_poly.type
_entity_poly.pdbx_seq_one_letter_code
_entity_poly.pdbx_strand_id
1 'polypeptide(L)'
;MTDADDFRKKVGEESGVHISINSLIIKAAADALEEFPIIAGRRVDRLDRIICPDPKAIRIGLPVQIGDTIRGLIVEKANRKGLIGISRELNEEVRSMKEKGLQSDMGYWDIPILIISNVGTIGSVTSGFGQMGGGITSTLGVGSILERPVVRDDEIVIRKMMNAILLWDHFTMMANTPIEFLNEIKRRLEEPDTYLV
;
A
#
# COMPACT_ATOMS: atom_id res chain seq x y z
N MET A 1 -6.16 6.85 -10.96
CA MET A 1 -7.04 6.63 -9.78
C MET A 1 -8.52 6.86 -10.06
N THR A 2 -8.93 7.47 -11.18
CA THR A 2 -10.36 7.63 -11.48
C THR A 2 -11.11 6.31 -11.45
N ASP A 3 -10.64 5.32 -12.23
CA ASP A 3 -11.32 4.04 -12.38
C ASP A 3 -11.32 3.26 -11.05
N ALA A 4 -10.19 3.26 -10.33
CA ALA A 4 -10.11 2.75 -8.95
C ALA A 4 -11.12 3.38 -7.99
N ASP A 5 -11.33 4.70 -8.06
CA ASP A 5 -12.27 5.40 -7.17
C ASP A 5 -13.74 5.07 -7.49
N ASP A 6 -14.06 4.86 -8.76
CA ASP A 6 -15.41 4.46 -9.18
C ASP A 6 -15.66 2.98 -8.85
N PHE A 7 -14.68 2.12 -9.11
CA PHE A 7 -14.71 0.70 -8.77
C PHE A 7 -14.95 0.45 -7.28
N ARG A 8 -14.19 1.10 -6.39
CA ARG A 8 -14.37 0.89 -4.94
C ARG A 8 -15.75 1.32 -4.43
N LYS A 9 -16.38 2.32 -5.05
CA LYS A 9 -17.72 2.78 -4.66
C LYS A 9 -18.74 1.73 -5.05
N LYS A 10 -18.68 1.25 -6.30
CA LYS A 10 -19.53 0.16 -6.80
C LYS A 10 -19.42 -1.09 -5.93
N VAL A 11 -18.19 -1.59 -5.71
CA VAL A 11 -17.97 -2.79 -4.86
C VAL A 11 -18.45 -2.55 -3.44
N GLY A 12 -18.27 -1.34 -2.90
CA GLY A 12 -18.73 -1.01 -1.56
C GLY A 12 -20.25 -0.99 -1.42
N GLU A 13 -20.96 -0.47 -2.42
CA GLU A 13 -22.42 -0.48 -2.48
C GLU A 13 -22.97 -1.91 -2.61
N GLU A 14 -22.39 -2.73 -3.48
CA GLU A 14 -22.82 -4.11 -3.71
C GLU A 14 -22.56 -5.03 -2.49
N SER A 15 -21.41 -4.83 -1.83
CA SER A 15 -20.99 -5.68 -0.70
C SER A 15 -21.48 -5.19 0.68
N GLY A 16 -21.94 -3.94 0.78
CA GLY A 16 -22.25 -3.27 2.04
C GLY A 16 -21.04 -2.96 2.91
N VAL A 17 -19.82 -3.06 2.36
CA VAL A 17 -18.56 -2.81 3.09
C VAL A 17 -17.92 -1.53 2.56
N HIS A 18 -17.51 -0.63 3.45
CA HIS A 18 -16.76 0.55 3.04
C HIS A 18 -15.36 0.16 2.50
N ILE A 19 -15.15 0.35 1.19
CA ILE A 19 -13.87 0.11 0.52
C ILE A 19 -13.05 1.40 0.48
N SER A 20 -11.98 1.43 1.27
CA SER A 20 -11.05 2.57 1.31
C SER A 20 -10.06 2.54 0.14
N ILE A 21 -9.47 3.68 -0.19
CA ILE A 21 -8.34 3.75 -1.13
C ILE A 21 -7.17 2.89 -0.65
N ASN A 22 -6.91 2.86 0.67
CA ASN A 22 -5.86 2.02 1.24
C ASN A 22 -6.10 0.54 0.95
N SER A 23 -7.36 0.07 0.98
CA SER A 23 -7.70 -1.32 0.68
C SER A 23 -7.31 -1.69 -0.76
N LEU A 24 -7.55 -0.80 -1.73
CA LEU A 24 -7.14 -1.00 -3.12
C LEU A 24 -5.62 -1.08 -3.25
N ILE A 25 -4.91 -0.11 -2.64
CA ILE A 25 -3.44 -0.03 -2.73
C ILE A 25 -2.80 -1.24 -2.06
N ILE A 26 -3.31 -1.66 -0.89
CA ILE A 26 -2.85 -2.85 -0.17
C ILE A 26 -3.06 -4.09 -1.04
N LYS A 27 -4.24 -4.28 -1.63
CA LYS A 27 -4.52 -5.44 -2.49
C LYS A 27 -3.61 -5.45 -3.72
N ALA A 28 -3.51 -4.32 -4.43
CA ALA A 28 -2.64 -4.19 -5.60
C ALA A 28 -1.17 -4.47 -5.28
N ALA A 29 -0.65 -3.90 -4.19
CA ALA A 29 0.73 -4.10 -3.77
C ALA A 29 0.98 -5.54 -3.30
N ALA A 30 0.08 -6.13 -2.51
CA ALA A 30 0.23 -7.47 -2.00
C ALA A 30 0.28 -8.52 -3.11
N ASP A 31 -0.57 -8.39 -4.13
CA ASP A 31 -0.59 -9.32 -5.26
C ASP A 31 0.64 -9.13 -6.16
N ALA A 32 1.08 -7.89 -6.39
CA ALA A 32 2.31 -7.62 -7.12
C ALA A 32 3.54 -8.20 -6.40
N LEU A 33 3.58 -8.16 -5.06
CA LEU A 33 4.69 -8.71 -4.27
C LEU A 33 4.89 -10.21 -4.42
N GLU A 34 3.93 -10.97 -4.95
CA GLU A 34 4.15 -12.38 -5.28
C GLU A 34 5.26 -12.55 -6.34
N GLU A 35 5.34 -11.61 -7.29
CA GLU A 35 6.34 -11.57 -8.36
C GLU A 35 7.59 -10.79 -7.94
N PHE A 36 7.45 -9.84 -7.00
CA PHE A 36 8.52 -8.96 -6.54
C PHE A 36 8.81 -9.08 -5.03
N PRO A 37 9.07 -10.28 -4.46
CA PRO A 37 9.15 -10.46 -3.01
C PRO A 37 10.31 -9.69 -2.37
N ILE A 38 11.38 -9.41 -3.11
CA ILE A 38 12.54 -8.63 -2.63
C ILE A 38 12.17 -7.19 -2.24
N ILE A 39 11.07 -6.64 -2.78
CA ILE A 39 10.58 -5.30 -2.42
C ILE A 39 10.17 -5.24 -0.94
N ALA A 40 9.58 -6.33 -0.43
CA ALA A 40 9.15 -6.50 0.95
C ALA A 40 10.18 -7.28 1.80
N GLY A 41 11.44 -7.30 1.38
CA GLY A 41 12.52 -7.97 2.08
C GLY A 41 13.00 -7.24 3.33
N ARG A 42 13.88 -7.92 4.07
CA ARG A 42 14.56 -7.37 5.23
C ARG A 42 16.02 -7.78 5.26
N ARG A 43 16.91 -6.81 5.42
CA ARG A 43 18.34 -7.01 5.70
C ARG A 43 18.54 -7.47 7.15
N VAL A 44 19.40 -8.47 7.33
CA VAL A 44 19.83 -8.93 8.65
C VAL A 44 21.26 -8.47 8.90
N ASP A 45 21.45 -7.57 9.86
CA ASP A 45 22.70 -6.82 10.14
C ASP A 45 23.95 -7.69 10.30
N ARG A 46 23.81 -8.95 10.70
CA ARG A 46 24.94 -9.85 10.98
C ARG A 46 25.37 -10.74 9.81
N LEU A 47 24.60 -10.79 8.73
CA LEU A 47 24.72 -11.86 7.74
C LEU A 47 24.91 -11.39 6.29
N ASP A 48 24.86 -10.09 6.01
CA ASP A 48 24.80 -9.55 4.63
C ASP A 48 23.79 -10.30 3.75
N ARG A 49 22.66 -10.69 4.38
CA ARG A 49 21.58 -11.43 3.74
C ARG A 49 20.30 -10.61 3.80
N ILE A 50 19.52 -10.73 2.74
CA ILE A 50 18.15 -10.24 2.66
C ILE A 50 17.22 -11.44 2.81
N ILE A 51 16.30 -11.38 3.77
CA ILE A 51 15.22 -12.33 3.94
C ILE A 51 14.01 -11.76 3.21
N CYS A 52 13.56 -12.46 2.17
CA CYS A 52 12.32 -12.15 1.48
C CYS A 52 11.13 -12.81 2.18
N PRO A 53 9.91 -12.24 2.09
CA PRO A 53 8.71 -12.91 2.58
C PRO A 53 8.42 -14.18 1.76
N ASP A 54 7.69 -15.11 2.36
CA ASP A 54 7.04 -16.18 1.61
C ASP A 54 6.02 -15.54 0.64
N PRO A 55 6.11 -15.77 -0.68
CA PRO A 55 5.15 -15.25 -1.66
C PRO A 55 3.69 -15.60 -1.35
N LYS A 56 3.43 -16.66 -0.57
CA LYS A 56 2.07 -17.05 -0.15
C LYS A 56 1.60 -16.37 1.14
N ALA A 57 2.45 -15.59 1.79
CA ALA A 57 2.18 -14.95 3.06
C ALA A 57 2.75 -13.52 3.11
N ILE A 58 2.34 -12.71 2.14
CA ILE A 58 2.73 -11.31 2.04
C ILE A 58 2.08 -10.49 3.17
N ARG A 59 2.90 -9.66 3.82
CA ARG A 59 2.46 -8.72 4.86
C ARG A 59 2.57 -7.30 4.34
N ILE A 60 1.51 -6.52 4.56
CA ILE A 60 1.51 -5.09 4.30
C ILE A 60 1.29 -4.35 5.60
N GLY A 61 2.21 -3.44 5.94
CA GLY A 61 2.09 -2.54 7.07
C GLY A 61 1.55 -1.19 6.63
N LEU A 62 0.62 -0.63 7.40
CA LEU A 62 0.02 0.68 7.16
C LEU A 62 0.09 1.51 8.44
N PRO A 63 0.99 2.51 8.53
CA PRO A 63 0.98 3.49 9.60
C PRO A 63 -0.25 4.39 9.47
N VAL A 64 -1.01 4.54 10.56
CA VAL A 64 -2.21 5.37 10.64
C VAL A 64 -2.09 6.32 11.82
N GLN A 65 -2.41 7.59 11.58
CA GLN A 65 -2.49 8.61 12.62
C GLN A 65 -3.80 8.49 13.39
N ILE A 66 -3.73 8.36 14.71
CA ILE A 66 -4.86 8.36 15.64
C ILE A 66 -4.59 9.39 16.74
N GLY A 67 -5.33 10.51 16.70
CA GLY A 67 -5.05 11.67 17.57
C GLY A 67 -3.64 12.20 17.32
N ASP A 68 -2.84 12.31 18.37
CA ASP A 68 -1.43 12.76 18.32
C ASP A 68 -0.42 11.61 18.20
N THR A 69 -0.89 10.39 17.92
CA THR A 69 -0.04 9.20 17.88
C THR A 69 -0.12 8.44 16.56
N ILE A 70 0.97 7.79 16.17
CA ILE A 70 1.01 6.87 15.04
C ILE A 70 0.81 5.43 15.55
N ARG A 71 0.03 4.64 14.81
CA ARG A 71 -0.19 3.21 15.05
C ARG A 71 0.07 2.44 13.77
N GLY A 72 0.68 1.27 13.88
CA GLY A 72 0.85 0.36 12.75
C GLY A 72 -0.29 -0.65 12.68
N LEU A 73 -0.96 -0.71 11.53
CA LEU A 73 -1.86 -1.80 11.12
C LEU A 73 -1.07 -2.79 10.26
N ILE A 74 -1.33 -4.09 10.40
CA ILE A 74 -0.73 -5.12 9.53
C ILE A 74 -1.83 -5.99 8.96
N VAL A 75 -1.88 -6.02 7.63
CA VAL A 75 -2.69 -7.00 6.92
C VAL A 75 -1.83 -8.24 6.68
N GLU A 76 -2.02 -9.25 7.52
CA GLU A 76 -1.34 -10.56 7.39
C GLU A 76 -1.87 -11.32 6.15
N LYS A 77 -0.98 -11.96 5.39
CA LYS A 77 -1.33 -12.74 4.18
C LYS A 77 -2.25 -11.96 3.24
N ALA A 78 -1.95 -10.68 3.01
CA ALA A 78 -2.79 -9.76 2.25
C ALA A 78 -3.10 -10.28 0.83
N ASN A 79 -2.14 -10.93 0.18
CA ASN A 79 -2.31 -11.52 -1.15
C ASN A 79 -3.31 -12.70 -1.19
N ARG A 80 -3.54 -13.34 -0.04
CA ARG A 80 -4.52 -14.44 0.10
C ARG A 80 -5.92 -13.94 0.43
N LYS A 81 -6.08 -12.64 0.69
CA LYS A 81 -7.37 -12.01 1.01
C LYS A 81 -7.92 -11.33 -0.24
N GLY A 82 -9.23 -11.43 -0.44
CA GLY A 82 -9.94 -10.61 -1.42
C GLY A 82 -10.08 -9.17 -0.93
N LEU A 83 -10.41 -8.23 -1.83
CA LEU A 83 -10.52 -6.81 -1.51
C LEU A 83 -11.49 -6.55 -0.35
N ILE A 84 -12.66 -7.18 -0.36
CA ILE A 84 -13.67 -7.05 0.71
C ILE A 84 -13.11 -7.53 2.05
N GLY A 85 -12.35 -8.62 2.07
CA GLY A 85 -11.74 -9.16 3.28
C GLY A 85 -10.75 -8.18 3.90
N ILE A 86 -9.86 -7.61 3.07
CA ILE A 86 -8.91 -6.57 3.48
C ILE A 86 -9.65 -5.34 4.02
N SER A 87 -10.71 -4.91 3.33
CA SER A 87 -11.49 -3.74 3.77
C SER A 87 -12.19 -3.96 5.11
N ARG A 88 -12.77 -5.15 5.37
CA ARG A 88 -13.39 -5.46 6.66
C ARG A 88 -12.38 -5.39 7.80
N GLU A 89 -11.26 -6.07 7.65
CA GLU A 89 -10.18 -6.09 8.64
C GLU A 89 -9.67 -4.68 8.95
N LEU A 90 -9.35 -3.87 7.94
CA LEU A 90 -8.91 -2.49 8.15
C LEU A 90 -9.97 -1.63 8.86
N ASN A 91 -11.25 -1.76 8.47
CA ASN A 91 -12.33 -1.00 9.09
C ASN A 91 -12.50 -1.39 10.57
N GLU A 92 -12.42 -2.68 10.89
CA GLU A 92 -12.51 -3.20 12.26
C GLU A 92 -11.33 -2.76 13.12
N GLU A 93 -10.10 -2.84 12.60
CA GLU A 93 -8.90 -2.42 13.32
C GLU A 93 -8.89 -0.91 13.58
N VAL A 94 -9.23 -0.09 12.57
CA VAL A 94 -9.33 1.37 12.75
C VAL A 94 -10.41 1.73 13.77
N ARG A 95 -11.56 1.05 13.75
CA ARG A 95 -12.61 1.24 14.75
C ARG A 95 -12.11 0.89 16.15
N SER A 96 -11.47 -0.27 16.31
CA SER A 96 -10.91 -0.73 17.58
C SER A 96 -9.85 0.25 18.13
N MET A 97 -8.98 0.79 17.27
CA MET A 97 -7.99 1.80 17.66
C MET A 97 -8.62 3.08 18.20
N LYS A 98 -9.70 3.56 17.57
CA LYS A 98 -10.44 4.74 18.02
C LYS A 98 -11.17 4.51 19.35
N GLU A 99 -11.71 3.31 19.56
CA GLU A 99 -12.49 2.98 20.77
C GLU A 99 -11.60 2.67 21.99
N LYS A 100 -10.52 1.90 21.79
CA LYS A 100 -9.76 1.28 22.90
C LYS A 100 -8.41 1.93 23.15
N GLY A 101 -7.96 2.86 22.29
CA GLY A 101 -6.65 3.50 22.41
C GLY A 101 -5.48 2.50 22.40
N LEU A 102 -5.68 1.30 21.85
CA LEU A 102 -4.72 0.20 21.86
C LEU A 102 -3.31 0.67 21.46
N GLN A 103 -2.33 0.40 22.33
CA GLN A 103 -0.92 0.46 21.98
C GLN A 103 -0.60 -0.78 21.15
N SER A 104 -0.61 -0.66 19.82
CA SER A 104 0.20 -1.56 19.01
C SER A 104 1.61 -1.00 18.99
N ASP A 105 2.55 -1.74 19.57
CA ASP A 105 3.97 -1.45 19.38
C ASP A 105 4.30 -1.59 17.89
N MET A 106 5.07 -0.65 17.34
CA MET A 106 5.66 -0.79 16.01
C MET A 106 6.80 -1.84 16.04
N GLY A 107 6.55 -3.03 16.60
CA GLY A 107 7.50 -4.16 16.71
C GLY A 107 7.70 -4.92 15.41
N TYR A 108 7.38 -4.31 14.26
CA TYR A 108 7.27 -4.97 12.97
C TYR A 108 8.53 -4.82 12.10
N TRP A 109 9.54 -4.16 12.65
CA TRP A 109 10.84 -3.94 12.03
C TRP A 109 11.66 -5.22 11.88
N ASP A 110 11.28 -6.30 12.56
CA ASP A 110 12.04 -7.55 12.57
C ASP A 110 11.57 -8.60 11.55
N ILE A 111 10.50 -8.32 10.80
CA ILE A 111 9.92 -9.25 9.82
C ILE A 111 9.98 -8.67 8.39
N PRO A 112 10.05 -9.53 7.34
CA PRO A 112 9.86 -9.08 5.96
C PRO A 112 8.44 -8.53 5.75
N ILE A 113 8.34 -7.26 5.36
CA ILE A 113 7.09 -6.51 5.23
C ILE A 113 7.28 -5.35 4.24
N LEU A 114 6.24 -5.02 3.46
CA LEU A 114 6.19 -3.73 2.77
C LEU A 114 5.38 -2.75 3.60
N ILE A 115 5.98 -1.60 3.91
CA ILE A 115 5.27 -0.49 4.55
C ILE A 115 4.70 0.44 3.48
N ILE A 116 3.40 0.73 3.59
CA ILE A 116 2.71 1.71 2.76
C ILE A 116 2.37 2.92 3.63
N SER A 117 2.94 4.07 3.30
CA SER A 117 2.70 5.33 3.99
C SER A 117 1.77 6.21 3.15
N ASN A 118 0.52 6.39 3.59
CA ASN A 118 -0.44 7.26 2.91
C ASN A 118 -0.52 8.64 3.58
N VAL A 119 0.32 9.56 3.12
CA VAL A 119 0.33 10.94 3.59
C VAL A 119 -0.81 11.76 3.00
N GLY A 120 -1.40 11.30 1.89
CA GLY A 120 -2.51 11.97 1.21
C GLY A 120 -3.81 12.05 2.00
N THR A 121 -3.91 11.28 3.10
CA THR A 121 -5.08 11.33 4.01
C THR A 121 -5.03 12.49 5.00
N ILE A 122 -3.87 13.09 5.25
CA ILE A 122 -3.68 14.16 6.25
C ILE A 122 -3.95 15.54 5.64
N GLY A 123 -3.57 15.74 4.38
CA GLY A 123 -3.77 17.00 3.66
C GLY A 123 -3.45 16.85 2.17
N SER A 124 -3.53 17.95 1.43
CA SER A 124 -3.26 18.00 -0.02
C SER A 124 -1.76 17.99 -0.33
N VAL A 125 -1.09 16.89 -0.01
CA VAL A 125 0.34 16.68 -0.26
C VAL A 125 0.55 15.80 -1.49
N THR A 126 1.35 16.26 -2.44
CA THR A 126 1.64 15.50 -3.67
C THR A 126 2.76 14.49 -3.49
N SER A 127 3.54 14.60 -2.40
CA SER A 127 4.63 13.70 -2.08
C SER A 127 4.96 13.79 -0.59
N GLY A 128 5.32 12.65 0.00
CA GLY A 128 5.82 12.56 1.35
C GLY A 128 6.05 11.09 1.69
N PHE A 129 7.12 10.80 2.42
CA PHE A 129 7.44 9.44 2.83
C PHE A 129 8.03 9.45 4.25
N GLY A 130 7.73 8.40 5.01
CA GLY A 130 8.38 8.11 6.28
C GLY A 130 9.68 7.34 6.09
N GLN A 131 10.60 7.47 7.03
CA GLN A 131 11.91 6.81 7.00
C GLN A 131 11.79 5.27 7.05
N MET A 132 12.72 4.58 6.39
CA MET A 132 12.94 3.14 6.54
C MET A 132 13.56 2.84 7.91
N GLY A 133 12.88 2.05 8.75
CA GLY A 133 13.44 1.45 9.96
C GLY A 133 13.74 -0.04 9.77
N GLY A 134 14.45 -0.68 10.70
CA GLY A 134 14.44 -2.15 10.81
C GLY A 134 15.15 -2.98 9.74
N GLY A 135 15.88 -2.35 8.82
CA GLY A 135 16.49 -3.05 7.69
C GLY A 135 15.49 -3.46 6.60
N ILE A 136 14.28 -2.89 6.56
CA ILE A 136 13.36 -3.11 5.44
C ILE A 136 13.99 -2.63 4.12
N THR A 137 13.72 -3.35 3.04
CA THR A 137 14.35 -3.07 1.73
C THR A 137 13.67 -1.94 0.96
N SER A 138 12.37 -1.72 1.19
CA SER A 138 11.61 -0.67 0.52
C SER A 138 10.41 -0.17 1.35
N THR A 139 9.98 1.07 1.07
CA THR A 139 8.74 1.68 1.58
C THR A 139 8.00 2.37 0.44
N LEU A 140 6.68 2.17 0.35
CA LEU A 140 5.82 2.83 -0.64
C LEU A 140 5.11 4.03 -0.01
N GLY A 141 5.45 5.24 -0.44
CA GLY A 141 4.71 6.47 -0.12
C GLY A 141 3.64 6.75 -1.17
N VAL A 142 2.43 7.11 -0.73
CA VAL A 142 1.35 7.57 -1.63
C VAL A 142 0.83 8.94 -1.20
N GLY A 143 0.70 9.84 -2.18
CA GLY A 143 0.21 11.21 -1.99
C GLY A 143 -1.31 11.35 -2.11
N SER A 144 -1.78 12.59 -2.06
CA SER A 144 -3.21 12.91 -2.25
C SER A 144 -3.69 12.57 -3.65
N ILE A 145 -4.94 12.14 -3.73
CA ILE A 145 -5.66 12.01 -4.99
C ILE A 145 -6.20 13.39 -5.36
N LEU A 146 -5.72 13.95 -6.46
CA LEU A 146 -6.10 15.28 -6.94
C LEU A 146 -6.59 15.18 -8.38
N GLU A 147 -7.57 16.01 -8.73
CA GLU A 147 -8.00 16.17 -10.12
C GLU A 147 -6.95 16.96 -10.89
N ARG A 148 -6.52 16.42 -12.04
CA ARG A 148 -5.54 17.04 -12.92
C ARG A 148 -5.97 16.90 -14.38
N PRO A 149 -5.72 17.91 -15.23
CA PRO A 149 -5.84 17.74 -16.67
C PRO A 149 -4.75 16.78 -17.16
N VAL A 150 -5.13 15.80 -17.98
CA VAL A 150 -4.22 14.85 -18.62
C VAL A 150 -4.63 14.66 -20.08
N VAL A 151 -3.67 14.29 -20.93
CA VAL A 151 -3.94 13.95 -22.33
C VAL A 151 -4.27 12.46 -22.43
N ARG A 152 -5.41 12.11 -23.03
CA ARG A 152 -5.81 10.74 -23.39
C ARG A 152 -6.50 10.78 -24.74
N ASP A 153 -6.15 9.86 -25.63
CA ASP A 153 -6.74 9.75 -26.96
C ASP A 153 -6.77 11.10 -27.70
N ASP A 154 -5.64 11.83 -27.60
CA ASP A 154 -5.43 13.19 -28.13
C ASP A 154 -6.36 14.29 -27.56
N GLU A 155 -7.12 14.02 -26.50
CA GLU A 155 -7.98 14.98 -25.81
C GLU A 155 -7.50 15.31 -24.39
N ILE A 156 -7.73 16.56 -23.94
CA ILE A 156 -7.49 16.95 -22.54
C ILE A 156 -8.71 16.57 -21.72
N VAL A 157 -8.53 15.66 -20.78
CA VAL A 157 -9.56 15.18 -19.86
C VAL A 157 -9.14 15.38 -18.41
N ILE A 158 -10.10 15.62 -17.51
CA ILE A 158 -9.83 15.69 -16.07
C ILE A 158 -9.80 14.27 -15.49
N ARG A 159 -8.74 13.93 -14.76
CA ARG A 159 -8.59 12.63 -14.09
C ARG A 159 -8.12 12.78 -12.65
N LYS A 160 -8.52 11.82 -11.82
CA LYS A 160 -7.99 11.64 -10.47
C LYS A 160 -6.62 11.00 -10.54
N MET A 161 -5.62 11.77 -10.13
CA MET A 161 -4.21 11.40 -10.18
C MET A 161 -3.65 11.29 -8.77
N MET A 162 -2.80 10.29 -8.54
CA MET A 162 -2.08 10.06 -7.29
C MET A 162 -0.62 9.82 -7.62
N ASN A 163 0.27 10.44 -6.85
CA ASN A 163 1.69 10.11 -6.94
C ASN A 163 1.99 8.92 -6.02
N ALA A 164 2.70 7.93 -6.55
CA ALA A 164 3.28 6.83 -5.79
C ALA A 164 4.80 6.94 -5.86
N ILE A 165 5.45 6.84 -4.70
CA ILE A 165 6.89 7.03 -4.54
C ILE A 165 7.42 5.82 -3.80
N LEU A 166 8.24 5.02 -4.47
CA LEU A 166 8.93 3.90 -3.82
C LEU A 166 10.32 4.35 -3.39
N LEU A 167 10.60 4.26 -2.10
CA LEU A 167 11.95 4.33 -1.57
C LEU A 167 12.47 2.90 -1.49
N TRP A 168 13.63 2.62 -2.07
CA TRP A 168 14.24 1.28 -2.03
C TRP A 168 15.75 1.37 -1.74
N ASP A 169 16.31 0.28 -1.23
CA ASP A 169 17.75 0.12 -1.02
C ASP A 169 18.46 -0.35 -2.30
N HIS A 170 19.31 0.51 -2.86
CA HIS A 170 20.13 0.20 -4.03
C HIS A 170 21.17 -0.89 -3.81
N PHE A 171 21.56 -1.17 -2.55
CA PHE A 171 22.43 -2.30 -2.25
C PHE A 171 21.69 -3.64 -2.27
N THR A 172 20.36 -3.61 -2.27
CA THR A 172 19.50 -4.80 -2.26
C THR A 172 19.05 -5.19 -3.67
N MET A 173 18.71 -4.21 -4.52
CA MET A 173 18.15 -4.50 -5.86
C MET A 173 18.51 -3.46 -6.91
N MET A 174 18.49 -3.90 -8.17
CA MET A 174 18.68 -3.04 -9.34
C MET A 174 17.40 -2.25 -9.65
N ALA A 175 17.53 -1.13 -10.37
CA ALA A 175 16.43 -0.20 -10.61
C ALA A 175 15.27 -0.76 -11.45
N ASN A 176 15.47 -1.84 -12.22
CA ASN A 176 14.38 -2.44 -12.99
C ASN A 176 13.28 -3.03 -12.09
N THR A 177 13.67 -3.77 -11.04
CA THR A 177 12.72 -4.40 -10.10
C THR A 177 11.73 -3.43 -9.43
N PRO A 178 12.17 -2.33 -8.77
CA PRO A 178 11.25 -1.37 -8.17
C PRO A 178 10.38 -0.64 -9.20
N ILE A 179 10.90 -0.40 -10.40
CA ILE A 179 10.15 0.29 -11.46
C ILE A 179 9.08 -0.63 -12.07
N GLU A 180 9.42 -1.89 -12.34
CA GLU A 180 8.46 -2.91 -12.78
C GLU A 180 7.36 -3.12 -11.74
N PHE A 181 7.72 -3.18 -10.45
CA PHE A 181 6.75 -3.25 -9.36
C PHE A 181 5.80 -2.04 -9.32
N LEU A 182 6.31 -0.82 -9.49
CA LEU A 182 5.47 0.39 -9.56
C LEU A 182 4.55 0.39 -10.78
N ASN A 183 5.03 -0.06 -11.94
CA ASN A 183 4.22 -0.22 -13.15
C ASN A 183 3.11 -1.24 -12.93
N GLU A 184 3.40 -2.32 -12.22
CA GLU A 184 2.41 -3.35 -11.90
C GLU A 184 1.33 -2.83 -10.95
N ILE A 185 1.70 -2.11 -9.89
CA ILE A 185 0.72 -1.42 -9.02
C ILE A 185 -0.13 -0.44 -9.84
N LYS A 186 0.50 0.36 -10.71
CA LYS A 186 -0.19 1.30 -11.57
C LYS A 186 -1.25 0.58 -12.41
N ARG A 187 -0.87 -0.48 -13.12
CA ARG A 187 -1.77 -1.27 -13.96
C ARG A 187 -2.96 -1.80 -13.17
N ARG A 188 -2.70 -2.41 -12.01
CA ARG A 188 -3.75 -2.95 -11.13
C ARG A 188 -4.74 -1.89 -10.63
N LEU A 189 -4.26 -0.68 -10.34
CA LEU A 189 -5.10 0.43 -9.87
C LEU A 189 -5.80 1.19 -11.01
N GLU A 190 -5.27 1.17 -12.23
CA GLU A 190 -5.89 1.79 -13.41
C GLU A 190 -6.88 0.85 -14.11
N GLU A 191 -6.77 -0.47 -13.91
CA GLU A 191 -7.66 -1.50 -14.46
C GLU A 191 -8.26 -2.40 -13.35
N PRO A 192 -8.96 -1.82 -12.35
CA PRO A 192 -9.34 -2.54 -11.14
C PRO A 192 -10.31 -3.70 -11.38
N ASP A 193 -11.21 -3.61 -12.36
CA ASP A 193 -12.15 -4.69 -12.71
C ASP A 193 -11.46 -5.97 -13.22
N THR A 194 -10.20 -5.88 -13.65
CA THR A 194 -9.42 -7.04 -14.09
C THR A 194 -8.58 -7.64 -12.95
N TYR A 195 -8.01 -6.79 -12.11
CA TYR A 195 -6.96 -7.20 -11.17
C TYR A 195 -7.35 -7.19 -9.69
N LEU A 196 -8.42 -6.50 -9.30
CA LEU A 196 -8.79 -6.28 -7.89
C LEU A 196 -10.12 -6.94 -7.48
N VAL A 197 -10.64 -7.85 -8.32
CA VAL A 197 -11.87 -8.63 -8.07
C VAL A 197 -11.56 -9.87 -7.23
#